data_AF-A0A3B5BL36-F1
#
_entry.id   AF-A0A3B5BL36-F1
#
_cell.length_a   1.000
_cell.length_b   1.000
_cell.length_c   1.000
_cell.angle_alpha   90.00
_cell.angle_beta   90.00
_cell.angle_gamma   90.00
#
_symmetry.space_group_name_H-M   'P 1'
#
loop_
_entity.id
_entity.type
_entity.pdbx_description
1 polymer ?
#
loop_
_entity_poly.entity_id
_entity_poly.type
_entity_poly.pdbx_seq_one_letter_code
_entity_poly.pdbx_strand_id
1 'polypeptide(L)'
;PATTCAFCIFLVKTLEDLLPKERTEGAVIKLLEEICHILPSTYRNQCEAVVDKFSKTVLDAILSYATPQTICALIHLCKGQEAPLVGQSASSCCH
;
A
#
# COMPACT_ATOMS: atom_id res chain seq x y z
N PRO A 1 9.44 -9.80 -13.26
CA PRO A 1 8.78 -10.06 -14.57
C PRO A 1 7.67 -9.04 -14.81
N ALA A 2 7.40 -8.64 -16.07
CA ALA A 2 6.37 -7.63 -16.37
C ALA A 2 4.95 -8.04 -15.91
N THR A 3 4.69 -9.35 -15.85
CA THR A 3 3.44 -9.94 -15.34
C THR A 3 3.19 -9.66 -13.86
N THR A 4 4.23 -9.74 -13.02
CA THR A 4 4.14 -9.45 -11.58
C THR A 4 3.87 -7.97 -11.32
N CYS A 5 4.47 -7.09 -12.12
CA CYS A 5 4.23 -5.65 -12.05
C CYS A 5 2.78 -5.31 -12.44
N ALA A 6 2.28 -5.85 -13.56
CA ALA A 6 0.90 -5.64 -14.00
C ALA A 6 -0.12 -6.15 -12.97
N PHE A 7 0.13 -7.32 -12.38
CA PHE A 7 -0.71 -7.86 -11.31
C PHE A 7 -0.71 -6.96 -10.07
N CYS A 8 0.46 -6.48 -9.63
CA CYS A 8 0.55 -5.55 -8.51
C CYS A 8 -0.24 -4.27 -8.78
N ILE A 9 -0.07 -3.66 -9.95
CA ILE A 9 -0.77 -2.42 -10.31
C ILE A 9 -2.29 -2.64 -10.30
N PHE A 10 -2.75 -3.76 -10.84
CA PHE A 10 -4.17 -4.13 -10.83
C PHE A 10 -4.70 -4.31 -9.41
N LEU A 11 -3.96 -5.03 -8.56
CA LEU A 11 -4.32 -5.24 -7.16
C LEU A 11 -4.41 -3.92 -6.39
N VAL A 12 -3.41 -3.05 -6.52
CA VAL A 12 -3.38 -1.76 -5.83
C VAL A 12 -4.51 -0.85 -6.31
N LYS A 13 -4.80 -0.79 -7.61
CA LYS A 13 -5.97 -0.07 -8.14
C LYS A 13 -7.29 -0.60 -7.58
N THR A 14 -7.42 -1.92 -7.53
CA THR A 14 -8.63 -2.55 -6.98
C THR A 14 -8.81 -2.19 -5.52
N LEU A 15 -7.72 -2.15 -4.74
CA LEU A 15 -7.76 -1.68 -3.35
C LEU A 15 -8.12 -0.19 -3.26
N GLU A 16 -7.58 0.66 -4.13
CA GLU A 16 -7.96 2.08 -4.20
C GLU A 16 -9.44 2.30 -4.52
N ASP A 17 -10.02 1.49 -5.41
CA ASP A 17 -11.44 1.57 -5.79
C ASP A 17 -12.37 1.09 -4.68
N LEU A 18 -11.88 0.20 -3.81
CA LEU A 18 -12.59 -0.27 -2.62
C LEU A 18 -12.46 0.69 -1.44
N LEU A 19 -11.46 1.58 -1.45
CA LEU A 19 -11.35 2.62 -0.44
C LEU A 19 -12.49 3.64 -0.61
N PRO A 20 -13.07 4.12 0.50
CA PRO A 20 -14.09 5.15 0.46
C PRO A 20 -13.55 6.41 -0.25
N LYS A 21 -14.36 6.99 -1.15
CA LYS A 21 -14.03 8.20 -1.92
C LYS A 21 -13.64 9.37 -1.02
N GLU A 22 -14.32 9.47 0.12
CA GLU A 22 -13.92 10.29 1.24
C GLU A 22 -12.71 9.63 1.90
N ARG A 23 -11.51 9.94 1.40
CA ARG A 23 -10.23 9.50 1.97
C ARG A 23 -9.97 10.22 3.30
N THR A 24 -10.88 10.05 4.25
CA THR A 24 -10.79 10.56 5.61
C THR A 24 -10.33 9.45 6.52
N GLU A 25 -9.64 9.81 7.59
CA GLU A 25 -9.18 8.88 8.62
C GLU A 25 -10.30 7.96 9.11
N GLY A 26 -11.45 8.54 9.43
CA GLY A 26 -12.61 7.79 9.91
C GLY A 26 -13.19 6.80 8.90
N ALA A 27 -13.12 7.07 7.60
CA ALA A 27 -13.67 6.18 6.58
C ALA A 27 -12.78 4.95 6.36
N VAL A 28 -11.45 5.12 6.40
CA VAL A 28 -10.49 4.01 6.30
C VAL A 28 -10.49 3.17 7.57
N ILE A 29 -10.58 3.79 8.75
CA ILE A 29 -10.72 3.06 10.02
C ILE A 29 -11.95 2.16 9.97
N LYS A 30 -13.11 2.68 9.55
CA LYS A 30 -14.33 1.88 9.40
C LYS A 30 -14.17 0.70 8.45
N LEU A 31 -13.50 0.87 7.32
CA LEU A 31 -13.24 -0.23 6.39
C LEU A 31 -12.36 -1.31 7.02
N LEU A 32 -11.31 -0.92 7.75
CA LEU A 32 -10.43 -1.85 8.43
C LEU A 32 -11.13 -2.60 9.57
N GLU A 33 -12.01 -1.91 10.31
CA GLU A 33 -12.89 -2.54 11.31
C GLU A 33 -13.84 -3.56 10.69
N GLU A 34 -14.43 -3.25 9.51
CA GLU A 34 -15.25 -4.21 8.76
C GLU A 34 -14.45 -5.44 8.34
N ILE A 35 -13.20 -5.27 7.88
CA ILE A 35 -12.32 -6.39 7.57
C ILE A 35 -12.06 -7.25 8.81
N CYS A 36 -11.83 -6.63 9.98
CA CYS A 36 -11.67 -7.38 11.22
C CYS A 36 -12.90 -8.22 11.57
N HIS A 37 -14.11 -7.77 11.23
CA HIS A 37 -15.35 -8.55 11.42
C HIS A 37 -15.54 -9.68 10.42
N ILE A 38 -14.94 -9.59 9.23
CA ILE A 38 -14.98 -10.65 8.21
C ILE A 38 -14.00 -11.78 8.53
N LEU A 39 -12.89 -11.46 9.20
CA LEU A 39 -11.86 -12.44 9.55
C LEU A 39 -12.36 -13.47 10.58
N PRO A 40 -11.82 -14.70 10.56
CA PRO A 40 -12.08 -15.67 11.62
C PRO A 40 -11.77 -15.09 13.00
N SER A 41 -12.57 -15.45 14.00
CA SER A 41 -12.50 -14.91 15.36
C SER A 41 -11.11 -15.02 16.00
N THR A 42 -10.31 -16.01 15.59
CA THR A 42 -8.90 -16.19 16.02
C THR A 42 -7.98 -15.03 15.65
N TYR A 43 -8.30 -14.28 14.60
CA TYR A 43 -7.49 -13.15 14.11
C TYR A 43 -8.01 -11.78 14.54
N ARG A 44 -9.18 -11.71 15.18
CA ARG A 44 -9.86 -10.44 15.46
C ARG A 44 -9.03 -9.50 16.33
N ASN A 45 -8.47 -9.99 17.43
CA ASN A 45 -7.62 -9.19 18.32
C ASN A 45 -6.33 -8.71 17.65
N GLN A 46 -5.75 -9.53 16.75
CA GLN A 46 -4.56 -9.12 16.00
C GLN A 46 -4.90 -8.08 14.94
N CYS A 47 -6.07 -8.22 14.30
CA CYS A 47 -6.58 -7.25 13.35
C CYS A 47 -6.85 -5.90 14.05
N GLU A 48 -7.59 -5.89 15.16
CA GLU A 48 -7.89 -4.67 15.93
C GLU A 48 -6.59 -3.97 16.40
N ALA A 49 -5.62 -4.72 16.92
CA ALA A 49 -4.31 -4.18 17.30
C ALA A 49 -3.52 -3.59 16.12
N VAL A 50 -3.72 -4.15 14.92
CA VAL A 50 -3.19 -3.61 13.66
C VAL A 50 -3.94 -2.33 13.29
N VAL A 51 -5.27 -2.29 13.32
CA VAL A 51 -6.03 -1.05 13.02
C VAL A 51 -5.61 0.11 13.94
N ASP A 52 -5.49 -0.15 15.23
CA ASP A 52 -5.05 0.84 16.23
C ASP A 52 -3.64 1.38 15.95
N LYS A 53 -2.72 0.53 15.51
CA LYS A 53 -1.35 0.93 15.15
C LYS A 53 -1.25 1.62 13.79
N PHE A 54 -2.10 1.23 12.85
CA PHE A 54 -1.98 1.60 11.44
C PHE A 54 -2.71 2.91 11.10
N SER A 55 -3.67 3.32 11.94
CA SER A 55 -4.48 4.54 11.80
C SER A 55 -3.68 5.84 11.61
N LYS A 56 -2.47 5.97 12.17
CA LYS A 56 -1.65 7.19 12.00
C LYS A 56 -0.66 7.15 10.84
N THR A 57 0.02 6.03 10.60
CA THR A 57 1.16 5.99 9.66
C THR A 57 0.78 5.46 8.28
N VAL A 58 -0.10 4.46 8.22
CA VAL A 58 -0.53 3.87 6.94
C VAL A 58 -1.59 4.75 6.28
N LEU A 59 -2.37 5.47 7.08
CA LEU A 59 -3.29 6.46 6.59
C LEU A 59 -2.54 7.59 5.87
N ASP A 60 -1.52 8.18 6.50
CA ASP A 60 -0.66 9.16 5.83
C ASP A 60 -0.03 8.60 4.55
N ALA A 61 0.38 7.34 4.51
CA ALA A 61 0.93 6.71 3.29
C ALA A 61 -0.12 6.48 2.19
N ILE A 62 -1.35 6.06 2.54
CA ILE A 62 -2.49 5.87 1.62
C ILE A 62 -3.04 7.23 1.14
N LEU A 63 -3.06 8.23 2.02
CA LEU A 63 -3.46 9.60 1.74
C LEU A 63 -2.39 10.37 0.97
N SER A 64 -1.11 10.02 1.09
CA SER A 64 0.02 10.69 0.41
C SER A 64 0.08 10.42 -1.10
N TYR A 65 -0.97 9.90 -1.73
CA TYR A 65 -1.09 9.75 -3.19
C TYR A 65 0.08 8.97 -3.83
N ALA A 66 0.55 7.90 -3.19
CA ALA A 66 1.43 6.98 -3.86
C ALA A 66 0.64 6.27 -4.97
N THR A 67 0.93 6.59 -6.23
CA THR A 67 0.29 5.92 -7.37
C THR A 67 0.49 4.39 -7.28
N PRO A 68 -0.40 3.57 -7.87
CA PRO A 68 -0.20 2.13 -7.96
C PRO A 68 1.21 1.74 -8.44
N GLN A 69 1.76 2.52 -9.37
CA GLN A 69 3.12 2.38 -9.87
C GLN A 69 4.19 2.64 -8.79
N THR A 70 4.04 3.69 -7.98
CA THR A 70 4.94 4.00 -6.86
C THR A 70 4.91 2.90 -5.79
N ILE A 71 3.72 2.45 -5.41
CA ILE A 71 3.55 1.37 -4.42
C ILE A 71 4.23 0.09 -4.93
N CYS A 72 3.94 -0.31 -6.16
CA CYS A 72 4.52 -1.51 -6.76
C CYS A 72 6.03 -1.42 -7.00
N ALA A 73 6.58 -0.21 -7.15
CA ALA A 73 8.02 0.03 -7.20
C ALA A 73 8.68 -0.07 -5.82
N LEU A 74 8.04 0.47 -4.77
CA LEU A 74 8.54 0.39 -3.39
C LEU A 74 8.68 -1.04 -2.90
N ILE A 75 7.80 -1.95 -3.33
CA ILE A 75 7.87 -3.38 -3.01
C ILE A 75 8.61 -4.21 -4.06
N HIS A 76 9.33 -3.55 -4.98
CA HIS A 76 10.17 -4.16 -6.03
C HIS A 76 9.43 -5.10 -7.01
N LEU A 77 8.10 -5.03 -7.10
CA LEU A 77 7.32 -5.80 -8.07
C LEU A 77 7.28 -5.15 -9.45
N CYS A 78 7.43 -3.83 -9.50
CA CYS A 78 7.71 -3.05 -10.71
C CYS A 78 9.13 -2.50 -10.67
N LYS A 79 9.81 -2.47 -11.82
CA LYS A 79 11.01 -1.64 -11.99
C LYS A 79 10.53 -0.20 -12.13
N GLY A 80 10.46 0.53 -11.02
CA GLY A 80 10.12 1.95 -11.01
C GLY A 80 11.39 2.79 -11.04
N GLN A 81 11.36 3.87 -11.82
CA GLN A 81 12.31 4.98 -11.73
C GLN A 81 12.40 5.38 -10.26
N GLU A 82 13.59 5.21 -9.70
CA GLU A 82 13.88 5.48 -8.30
C GLU A 82 13.29 6.84 -7.94
N ALA A 83 12.34 6.89 -7.00
CA ALA A 83 12.10 8.14 -6.30
C ALA A 83 13.47 8.55 -5.75
N PRO A 84 14.00 9.75 -6.05
CA PRO A 84 15.33 10.11 -5.62
C PRO A 84 15.32 10.30 -4.11
N LEU A 85 15.47 9.20 -3.39
CA LEU A 85 16.02 9.21 -2.06
C LEU A 85 17.49 9.56 -2.26
N VAL A 86 17.77 10.82 -1.94
CA VAL A 86 19.09 11.42 -1.87
C VAL A 86 20.13 10.40 -1.42
N GLY A 87 21.06 10.06 -2.33
CA GLY A 87 22.41 9.61 -1.98
C GLY A 87 22.80 8.17 -2.35
N GLN A 88 23.67 8.10 -3.37
CA GLN A 88 24.71 7.10 -3.61
C GLN A 88 24.23 5.76 -4.24
N SER A 89 24.77 5.27 -5.35
CA SER A 89 25.94 5.65 -6.14
C SER A 89 25.81 4.95 -7.49
N ALA A 90 26.23 5.65 -8.54
CA ALA A 90 26.45 5.07 -9.87
C ALA A 90 27.26 3.77 -9.79
N SER A 91 26.89 2.76 -10.58
CA SER A 91 27.84 1.77 -11.12
C SER A 91 27.25 0.98 -12.28
N SER A 92 27.90 1.19 -13.43
CA SER A 92 28.06 0.25 -14.54
C SER A 92 26.99 0.23 -15.64
N CYS A 93 27.12 1.17 -16.58
CA CYS A 93 27.12 0.77 -17.99
C CYS A 93 28.35 -0.12 -18.24
N CYS A 94 28.13 -1.32 -18.79
CA CYS A 94 28.98 -2.19 -19.64
C CYS A 94 28.20 -3.53 -19.76
N HIS A 95 28.06 -4.19 -20.90
CA HIS A 95 28.94 -4.38 -22.06
C HIS A 95 28.11 -4.39 -23.36
#